data_AF-A0A535XTQ5-F1
#
_entry.id   AF-A0A535XTQ5-F1
#
_cell.length_a   1.000
_cell.length_b   1.000
_cell.length_c   1.000
_cell.angle_alpha   90.00
_cell.angle_beta   90.00
_cell.angle_gamma   90.00
#
_symmetry.space_group_name_H-M   'P 1'
#
loop_
_entity.id
_entity.type
_entity.pdbx_description
1 polymer ?
#
loop_
_entity_poly.entity_id
_entity_poly.type
_entity_poly.pdbx_seq_one_letter_code
_entity_poly.pdbx_strand_id
1 'polypeptide(L)'
;MHMQVLSDVDLAGLVDRLVANELPGGRGIGAWRSLLRANATLMRQLETDLEQQTGLALADYDVLAQLAIADGELRMTDLANRALISRSGMTRRVAQLVDEGM
;
A
#
# COMPACT_ATOMS: atom_id res chain seq x y z
N MET A 1 1.77 -15.10 26.87
CA MET A 1 1.81 -16.24 25.92
C MET A 1 2.92 -15.95 24.92
N HIS A 2 4.11 -16.51 25.15
CA HIS A 2 5.29 -16.27 24.32
C HIS A 2 5.20 -17.21 23.11
N MET A 3 5.05 -16.67 21.90
CA MET A 3 5.10 -17.46 20.68
C MET A 3 6.56 -17.83 20.41
N GLN A 4 6.98 -19.00 20.86
CA GLN A 4 8.28 -19.59 20.52
C GLN A 4 8.25 -19.94 19.02
N VAL A 5 8.80 -19.05 18.20
CA VAL A 5 9.07 -19.32 16.80
C VAL A 5 10.20 -20.35 16.74
N LEU A 6 9.95 -21.44 16.02
CA LEU A 6 10.86 -22.55 15.73
C LEU A 6 12.32 -22.11 15.56
N SER A 7 13.15 -22.42 16.56
CA SER A 7 14.53 -21.92 16.69
C SER A 7 15.59 -22.67 15.85
N ASP A 8 15.23 -23.34 14.75
CA ASP A 8 16.21 -24.18 14.02
C ASP A 8 16.13 -24.10 12.49
N VAL A 9 15.37 -23.14 11.94
CA VAL A 9 15.39 -22.89 10.50
C VAL A 9 16.36 -21.77 10.22
N ASP A 10 17.47 -22.09 9.55
CA ASP A 10 18.31 -21.10 8.87
C ASP A 10 17.51 -20.47 7.72
N LEU A 11 16.68 -19.49 8.07
CA LEU A 11 15.83 -18.75 7.14
C LEU A 11 16.67 -17.90 6.18
N ALA A 12 17.82 -17.40 6.64
CA ALA A 12 18.73 -16.64 5.78
C ALA A 12 19.27 -17.55 4.67
N GLY A 13 19.81 -18.71 5.03
CA GLY A 13 20.28 -19.69 4.05
C GLY A 13 19.16 -20.27 3.19
N LEU A 14 17.92 -20.39 3.70
CA LEU A 14 16.77 -20.77 2.88
C LEU A 14 16.47 -19.72 1.80
N VAL A 15 16.43 -18.44 2.18
CA VAL A 15 16.20 -17.33 1.24
C VAL A 15 17.33 -17.24 0.21
N ASP A 16 18.59 -17.38 0.64
CA ASP A 16 19.73 -17.35 -0.27
C ASP A 16 19.67 -18.50 -1.28
N ARG A 17 19.31 -19.71 -0.86
CA ARG A 17 19.10 -20.85 -1.76
C ARG A 17 17.95 -20.63 -2.74
N LEU A 18 16.81 -20.10 -2.27
CA LEU A 18 15.68 -19.78 -3.15
C LEU A 18 16.06 -18.73 -4.20
N VAL A 19 16.75 -17.67 -3.80
CA VAL A 19 17.22 -16.64 -4.72
C VAL A 19 18.22 -17.21 -5.73
N ALA A 20 19.17 -18.03 -5.29
CA ALA A 20 20.16 -18.63 -6.16
C ALA A 20 19.56 -19.60 -7.19
N ASN A 21 18.55 -20.39 -6.78
CA ASN A 21 17.95 -21.44 -7.62
C ASN A 21 16.86 -20.92 -8.55
N GLU A 22 16.00 -20.00 -8.07
CA GLU A 22 14.82 -19.55 -8.79
C GLU A 22 15.05 -18.23 -9.56
N LEU A 23 16.08 -17.47 -9.20
CA LEU A 23 16.41 -16.17 -9.82
C LEU A 23 17.86 -16.18 -10.33
N PRO A 24 18.11 -16.68 -11.57
CA PRO A 24 19.46 -16.82 -12.11
C PRO A 24 20.29 -15.53 -12.00
N GLY A 25 21.38 -15.60 -11.25
CA GLY A 25 22.31 -14.48 -11.04
C GLY A 25 21.83 -13.41 -10.04
N GLY A 26 20.82 -13.69 -9.21
CA GLY A 26 20.32 -12.75 -8.17
C GLY A 26 19.77 -11.45 -8.74
N ARG A 27 19.53 -11.40 -10.06
CA ARG A 27 19.12 -10.20 -10.77
C ARG A 27 17.74 -9.77 -10.27
N GLY A 28 17.60 -8.49 -9.95
CA GLY A 28 16.33 -7.91 -9.52
C GLY A 28 16.08 -7.91 -8.01
N ILE A 29 16.74 -8.74 -7.18
CA ILE A 29 16.52 -8.71 -5.72
C ILE A 29 16.94 -7.37 -5.10
N GLY A 30 18.09 -6.83 -5.51
CA GLY A 30 18.52 -5.51 -5.07
C GLY A 30 17.55 -4.39 -5.50
N ALA A 31 17.03 -4.47 -6.72
CA ALA A 31 16.07 -3.51 -7.25
C ALA A 31 14.71 -3.62 -6.53
N TRP A 32 14.22 -4.83 -6.31
CA TRP A 32 12.99 -5.10 -5.55
C TRP A 32 13.08 -4.62 -4.11
N ARG A 33 14.18 -4.92 -3.40
CA ARG A 33 14.42 -4.39 -2.04
C ARG A 33 14.45 -2.86 -2.03
N SER A 34 15.07 -2.25 -3.03
CA SER A 34 15.13 -0.79 -3.16
C SER A 34 13.75 -0.20 -3.43
N LEU A 35 12.96 -0.82 -4.32
CA LEU A 35 11.58 -0.42 -4.62
C LEU A 35 10.70 -0.50 -3.37
N LEU A 36 10.75 -1.62 -2.62
CA LEU A 36 9.97 -1.77 -1.40
C LEU A 36 10.36 -0.73 -0.34
N ARG A 37 11.66 -0.46 -0.19
CA ARG A 37 12.13 0.58 0.74
C ARG A 37 11.68 1.97 0.31
N ALA A 38 11.80 2.30 -0.97
CA ALA A 38 11.36 3.58 -1.52
C ALA A 38 9.84 3.75 -1.34
N ASN A 39 9.04 2.75 -1.73
CA ASN A 39 7.60 2.74 -1.57
C ASN A 39 7.19 2.94 -0.11
N ALA A 40 7.73 2.14 0.81
CA ALA A 40 7.38 2.24 2.23
C ALA A 40 7.79 3.58 2.84
N THR A 41 8.90 4.17 2.39
CA THR A 41 9.36 5.48 2.86
C THR A 41 8.46 6.59 2.34
N LEU A 42 8.15 6.58 1.04
CA LEU A 42 7.27 7.55 0.41
C LEU A 42 5.87 7.52 1.02
N MET A 43 5.27 6.33 1.17
CA MET A 43 3.91 6.20 1.72
C MET A 43 3.82 6.75 3.14
N ARG A 44 4.78 6.43 4.03
CA ARG A 44 4.80 6.98 5.40
C ARG A 44 4.97 8.49 5.42
N GLN A 45 5.82 9.03 4.54
CA GLN A 45 6.04 10.47 4.47
C GLN A 45 4.76 11.17 4.00
N LEU A 46 4.13 10.69 2.92
CA LEU A 46 2.89 11.27 2.40
C LEU A 46 1.73 11.16 3.39
N GLU A 47 1.58 10.02 4.07
CA GLU A 47 0.56 9.83 5.10
C GLU A 47 0.76 10.81 6.26
N THR A 48 2.02 11.01 6.70
CA THR A 48 2.35 11.98 7.74
C THR A 48 2.09 13.42 7.29
N ASP A 49 2.56 13.78 6.10
CA ASP A 49 2.47 15.15 5.60
C ASP A 49 1.03 15.56 5.31
N LEU A 50 0.23 14.68 4.69
CA LEU A 50 -1.18 14.95 4.43
C LEU A 50 -1.96 15.10 5.75
N GLU A 51 -1.82 14.16 6.67
CA GLU A 51 -2.51 14.23 7.96
C GLU A 51 -2.14 15.51 8.72
N GLN A 52 -0.85 15.87 8.77
CA GLN A 52 -0.40 17.05 9.51
C GLN A 52 -0.80 18.37 8.85
N GLN A 53 -0.84 18.44 7.52
CA GLN A 53 -1.09 19.69 6.80
C GLN A 53 -2.56 19.93 6.48
N THR A 54 -3.34 18.86 6.29
CA THR A 54 -4.74 18.95 5.85
C THR A 54 -5.71 18.19 6.75
N GLY A 55 -5.23 17.30 7.62
CA GLY A 55 -6.07 16.39 8.40
C GLY A 55 -6.68 15.25 7.57
N LEU A 56 -6.21 15.04 6.33
CA LEU A 56 -6.70 13.97 5.46
C LEU A 56 -5.78 12.76 5.54
N ALA A 57 -6.38 11.58 5.70
CA ALA A 57 -5.68 10.34 5.47
C ALA A 57 -5.32 10.21 3.98
N LEU A 58 -4.13 9.65 3.69
CA LEU A 58 -3.66 9.47 2.32
C LEU A 58 -4.65 8.68 1.45
N ALA A 59 -5.34 7.71 2.02
CA ALA A 59 -6.28 6.90 1.27
C ALA A 59 -7.59 7.64 0.91
N ASP A 60 -7.94 8.68 1.67
CA ASP A 60 -9.08 9.55 1.41
C ASP A 60 -8.69 10.60 0.35
N TYR A 61 -7.47 11.14 0.46
CA TYR A 61 -6.85 11.92 -0.61
C TYR A 61 -6.84 11.16 -1.94
N ASP A 62 -6.46 9.88 -1.95
CA ASP A 62 -6.43 9.07 -3.18
C ASP A 62 -7.83 8.95 -3.80
N VAL A 63 -8.88 8.79 -3.00
CA VAL A 63 -10.28 8.79 -3.49
C VAL A 63 -10.64 10.11 -4.15
N LEU A 64 -10.39 11.23 -3.47
CA LEU A 64 -10.68 12.56 -3.97
C LEU A 64 -9.87 12.87 -5.24
N ALA A 65 -8.61 12.48 -5.29
CA ALA A 65 -7.75 12.65 -6.46
C ALA A 65 -8.28 11.87 -7.68
N GLN A 66 -8.73 10.62 -7.49
CA GLN A 66 -9.31 9.82 -8.58
C GLN A 66 -10.63 10.42 -9.10
N LEU A 67 -11.46 10.97 -8.21
CA LEU A 67 -12.67 11.70 -8.59
C LEU A 67 -12.35 12.99 -9.35
N ALA A 68 -11.37 13.77 -8.87
CA ALA A 68 -10.93 15.00 -9.53
C ALA A 68 -10.39 14.73 -10.95
N ILE A 69 -9.63 13.65 -11.15
CA ILE A 69 -9.15 13.22 -12.48
C ILE A 69 -10.31 12.81 -13.41
N ALA A 70 -11.44 12.38 -12.84
CA ALA A 70 -12.61 11.91 -13.56
C ALA A 70 -13.74 12.96 -13.61
N ASP A 71 -13.40 14.25 -13.50
CA ASP A 71 -14.36 15.37 -13.55
C ASP A 71 -15.47 15.29 -12.49
N GLY A 72 -15.14 14.72 -11.32
CA GLY A 72 -15.98 14.73 -10.12
C GLY A 72 -16.86 13.49 -9.92
N GLU A 73 -16.93 12.57 -10.87
CA GLU A 73 -17.75 11.37 -10.74
C GLU A 73 -17.09 10.10 -11.27
N LEU A 74 -17.25 9.01 -10.51
CA LEU A 74 -16.90 7.66 -10.94
C LEU A 74 -17.91 6.67 -10.40
N ARG A 75 -18.14 5.59 -11.15
CA ARG A 75 -18.83 4.43 -10.59
C ARG A 75 -17.97 3.86 -9.46
N MET A 76 -18.62 3.44 -8.37
CA MET A 76 -17.95 2.89 -7.18
C MET A 76 -16.93 1.78 -7.49
N THR A 77 -17.23 0.90 -8.44
CA THR A 77 -16.33 -0.17 -8.88
C THR A 77 -15.07 0.38 -9.56
N ASP A 78 -15.21 1.40 -10.40
CA ASP A 78 -14.09 2.01 -11.11
C ASP A 78 -13.21 2.82 -10.15
N LEU A 79 -13.84 3.52 -9.21
CA LEU A 79 -13.15 4.22 -8.13
C LEU A 79 -12.33 3.26 -7.26
N ALA A 80 -12.93 2.12 -6.85
CA ALA A 80 -12.25 1.07 -6.09
C ALA A 80 -11.03 0.51 -6.84
N ASN A 81 -11.18 0.22 -8.13
CA ASN A 81 -10.08 -0.28 -8.97
C ASN A 81 -8.96 0.75 -9.13
N ARG A 82 -9.28 2.03 -9.35
CA ARG A 82 -8.29 3.10 -9.56
C ARG A 82 -7.53 3.44 -8.28
N ALA A 83 -8.22 3.48 -7.14
CA ALA A 83 -7.62 3.74 -5.84
C ALA A 83 -7.01 2.49 -5.18
N LEU A 84 -7.05 1.33 -5.84
CA LEU A 84 -6.52 0.05 -5.34
C LEU A 84 -7.09 -0.37 -3.98
N ILE A 85 -8.35 -0.03 -3.70
CA ILE A 85 -9.08 -0.37 -2.48
C ILE A 85 -10.10 -1.45 -2.81
N SER A 86 -10.31 -2.39 -1.88
CA SER A 86 -11.36 -3.40 -2.06
C SER A 86 -12.74 -2.74 -2.18
N ARG A 87 -13.67 -3.33 -2.93
CA ARG A 87 -15.02 -2.74 -3.11
C ARG A 87 -15.73 -2.46 -1.78
N SER A 88 -15.65 -3.41 -0.84
CA SER A 88 -16.26 -3.25 0.49
C SER A 88 -15.54 -2.21 1.35
N GLY A 89 -14.23 -2.03 1.17
CA GLY A 89 -13.47 -0.94 1.80
C GLY A 89 -13.84 0.42 1.21
N MET A 90 -14.01 0.49 -0.12
CA MET A 90 -14.37 1.72 -0.82
C MET A 90 -15.74 2.25 -0.39
N THR A 91 -16.76 1.38 -0.27
CA THR A 91 -18.08 1.81 0.21
C THR A 91 -18.01 2.45 1.61
N ARG A 92 -17.23 1.87 2.52
CA ARG A 92 -17.09 2.43 3.88
C ARG A 92 -16.34 3.77 3.84
N ARG A 93 -15.29 3.85 3.03
CA ARG A 93 -14.49 5.06 2.89
C ARG A 93 -15.28 6.22 2.30
N VAL A 94 -16.02 5.99 1.22
CA VAL A 94 -16.89 7.03 0.64
C VAL A 94 -17.97 7.46 1.64
N ALA A 95 -18.55 6.52 2.39
CA ALA A 95 -19.51 6.89 3.44
C ALA A 95 -18.87 7.81 4.50
N GLN A 96 -17.65 7.51 4.94
CA GLN A 96 -16.91 8.36 5.88
C GLN A 96 -16.62 9.75 5.32
N LEU A 97 -16.14 9.85 4.07
CA LEU A 97 -15.90 11.13 3.39
C LEU A 97 -17.16 12.01 3.34
N VAL A 98 -18.31 11.40 3.00
CA VAL A 98 -19.60 12.08 2.97
C VAL A 98 -20.02 12.55 4.38
N ASP A 99 -19.82 11.73 5.41
CA ASP A 99 -20.09 12.09 6.80
C ASP A 99 -19.20 13.27 7.28
N GLU A 100 -17.99 13.36 6.74
CA GLU A 100 -17.05 14.46 6.97
C GLU A 100 -17.33 15.71 6.10
N GLY A 101 -18.32 15.64 5.20
CA GLY A 101 -18.78 16.76 4.38
C GLY A 101 -17.97 17.01 3.10
N MET A 102 -17.22 16.00 2.65
CA MET A 102 -16.48 16.00 1.38
C MET A 102 -17.29 15.35 0.25
#